data_AF-F5L391-F1
#
_entry.id   AF-F5L391-F1
#
_cell.length_a   1.000
_cell.length_b   1.000
_cell.length_c   1.000
_cell.angle_alpha   90.00
_cell.angle_beta   90.00
_cell.angle_gamma   90.00
#
_symmetry.space_group_name_H-M   'P 1'
#
loop_
_entity.id
_entity.type
_entity.pdbx_description
1 polymer ?
#
loop_
_entity_poly.entity_id
_entity_poly.type
_entity_poly.pdbx_seq_one_letter_code
_entity_poly.pdbx_strand_id
1 'polypeptide(L)'
;MDKLDIILKEIESIKNVMATKDDIANMATKDDIANMATKDDIANMATKDDIANMATKDDIANMATKDDIVNMATKEDIAIIDDKVTKLEKKVKELGETVKDFPFVRRAVLEIGERTARMEERLAKIEENMARKEDLKFYDYKISQLERELFELKHR
;
A
#
# COMPACT_ATOMS: atom_id res chain seq x y z
N MET A 1 3.75 117.15 -8.66
CA MET A 1 3.37 115.97 -7.88
C MET A 1 3.72 116.33 -6.47
N ASP A 2 2.68 116.57 -5.71
CA ASP A 2 2.78 117.23 -4.43
C ASP A 2 3.08 116.14 -3.40
N LYS A 3 3.62 116.47 -2.22
CA LYS A 3 3.96 115.43 -1.21
C LYS A 3 2.77 114.52 -0.88
N LEU A 4 1.56 115.06 -0.99
CA LEU A 4 0.31 114.32 -0.81
C LEU A 4 0.10 113.24 -1.89
N ASP A 5 0.45 113.51 -3.15
CA ASP A 5 0.31 112.56 -4.26
C ASP A 5 1.24 111.36 -4.10
N ILE A 6 2.47 111.59 -3.62
CA ILE A 6 3.45 110.54 -3.35
C ILE A 6 2.93 109.62 -2.25
N ILE A 7 2.41 110.20 -1.16
CA ILE A 7 1.84 109.46 -0.04
C ILE A 7 0.63 108.62 -0.48
N LEU A 8 -0.27 109.18 -1.30
CA LEU A 8 -1.42 108.45 -1.82
C LEU A 8 -1.00 107.25 -2.67
N LYS A 9 0.02 107.41 -3.52
CA LYS A 9 0.56 106.33 -4.36
C LYS A 9 1.24 105.23 -3.55
N GLU A 10 1.96 105.59 -2.47
CA GLU A 10 2.57 104.62 -1.56
C GLU A 10 1.52 103.83 -0.77
N ILE A 11 0.45 104.49 -0.30
CA ILE A 11 -0.68 103.84 0.38
C ILE A 11 -1.37 102.84 -0.57
N GLU A 12 -1.56 103.20 -1.83
CA GLU A 12 -2.14 102.31 -2.84
C GLU A 12 -1.24 101.09 -3.11
N SER A 13 0.08 101.30 -3.21
CA SER A 13 1.06 100.22 -3.34
C SER A 13 1.02 99.26 -2.14
N ILE A 14 0.99 99.80 -0.91
CA ILE A 14 0.87 99.01 0.33
C ILE A 14 -0.42 98.19 0.31
N LYS A 15 -1.54 98.80 -0.08
CA LYS A 15 -2.84 98.11 -0.18
C LYS A 15 -2.82 96.94 -1.17
N ASN A 16 -2.02 97.03 -2.23
CA ASN A 16 -1.90 95.99 -3.27
C ASN A 16 -0.96 94.84 -2.88
N VAL A 17 -0.01 95.04 -1.97
CA VAL A 17 0.95 94.01 -1.55
C VAL A 17 0.66 93.43 -0.17
N MET A 18 -0.19 94.07 0.62
CA MET A 18 -0.55 93.56 1.93
C MET A 18 -1.50 92.38 1.81
N ALA A 19 -1.22 91.32 2.55
CA ALA A 19 -2.16 90.21 2.70
C ALA A 19 -3.48 90.72 3.28
N THR A 20 -4.56 90.37 2.61
CA THR A 20 -5.92 90.62 3.07
C THR A 20 -6.34 89.56 4.09
N LYS A 21 -7.46 89.81 4.77
CA LYS A 21 -8.06 88.80 5.66
C LYS A 21 -8.44 87.53 4.90
N ASP A 22 -8.83 87.66 3.63
CA ASP A 22 -9.22 86.54 2.78
C ASP A 22 -8.00 85.70 2.35
N ASP A 23 -6.84 86.33 2.16
CA ASP A 23 -5.57 85.61 1.89
C ASP A 23 -5.15 84.71 3.06
N ILE A 24 -5.40 85.16 4.29
CA ILE A 24 -5.07 84.41 5.52
C ILE A 24 -6.15 83.36 5.83
N ALA A 25 -7.40 83.61 5.47
CA ALA A 25 -8.53 82.70 5.76
C ALA A 25 -8.41 81.33 5.09
N ASN A 26 -7.67 81.23 3.98
CA ASN A 26 -7.45 79.99 3.25
C ASN A 26 -6.12 79.28 3.61
N MET A 27 -5.34 79.82 4.55
CA MET A 27 -4.14 79.15 5.03
C MET A 27 -4.52 77.99 5.95
N ALA A 28 -3.76 76.90 5.88
CA ALA A 28 -3.93 75.77 6.78
C ALA A 28 -3.90 76.25 8.24
N THR A 29 -4.97 75.93 8.95
CA THR A 29 -5.16 76.25 10.36
C THR A 29 -4.48 75.19 11.24
N LYS A 30 -4.41 75.47 12.53
CA LYS A 30 -3.93 74.47 13.50
C LYS A 30 -4.80 73.21 13.51
N ASP A 31 -6.09 73.36 13.22
CA ASP A 31 -7.05 72.25 13.20
C ASP A 31 -6.83 71.36 11.96
N ASP A 32 -6.41 71.94 10.83
CA ASP A 32 -6.06 71.18 9.62
C ASP A 32 -4.83 70.28 9.85
N ILE A 33 -3.87 70.74 10.65
CA ILE A 33 -2.66 69.99 11.01
C ILE A 33 -2.95 68.94 12.09
N ALA A 34 -3.90 69.22 12.99
CA ALA A 34 -4.24 68.32 14.10
C ALA A 34 -4.79 66.96 13.64
N ASN A 35 -5.38 66.89 12.44
CA ASN A 35 -5.92 65.66 11.86
C ASN A 35 -4.93 64.91 10.96
N MET A 36 -3.69 65.39 10.82
CA MET A 36 -2.65 64.67 10.07
C MET A 36 -2.13 63.49 10.89
N ALA A 37 -1.82 62.38 10.21
CA ALA A 37 -1.22 61.22 10.83
C ALA A 37 0.04 61.61 11.62
N THR A 38 0.05 61.26 12.89
CA THR A 38 1.10 61.52 13.83
C THR A 38 2.14 60.39 13.82
N LYS A 39 3.25 60.60 14.53
CA LYS A 39 4.24 59.53 14.72
C LYS A 39 3.66 58.33 15.48
N ASP A 40 2.69 58.56 16.36
CA ASP A 40 2.03 57.51 17.14
C ASP A 40 1.11 56.65 16.26
N ASP A 41 0.50 57.24 15.23
CA ASP A 41 -0.31 56.51 14.24
C ASP A 41 0.54 55.52 13.42
N ILE A 42 1.80 55.86 13.15
CA ILE A 42 2.74 55.04 12.40
C ILE A 42 3.40 53.98 13.29
N ALA A 43 3.52 54.24 14.60
CA ALA A 43 4.18 53.33 15.55
C ALA A 43 3.50 51.97 15.69
N ASN A 44 2.20 51.89 15.41
CA ASN A 44 1.42 50.65 15.47
C ASN A 44 1.32 49.92 14.12
N MET A 45 1.97 50.42 13.06
CA MET A 45 2.03 49.73 11.78
C MET A 45 3.01 48.56 11.83
N ALA A 46 2.71 47.48 11.09
CA ALA A 46 3.60 46.33 10.97
C ALA A 46 5.00 46.77 10.51
N THR A 47 5.99 46.38 11.30
CA THR A 47 7.40 46.66 11.12
C THR A 47 8.07 45.60 10.25
N LYS A 48 9.31 45.86 9.87
CA LYS A 48 10.11 44.84 9.17
C LYS A 48 10.33 43.59 10.01
N ASP A 49 10.40 43.74 11.34
CA ASP A 49 10.58 42.61 12.27
C ASP A 49 9.31 41.75 12.35
N ASP A 50 8.13 42.34 12.21
CA ASP A 50 6.86 41.60 12.14
C ASP A 50 6.78 40.72 10.89
N ILE A 51 7.33 41.19 9.77
CA ILE A 51 7.40 40.45 8.50
C ILE A 51 8.50 39.38 8.53
N ALA A 52 9.59 39.61 9.26
CA ALA A 52 10.73 38.70 9.34
C ALA A 52 10.38 37.33 9.96
N ASN A 53 9.35 37.27 10.79
CA ASN A 53 8.87 36.04 11.41
C ASN A 53 7.78 35.31 10.58
N MET A 54 7.41 35.84 9.41
CA MET A 54 6.48 35.16 8.51
C MET A 54 7.19 34.03 7.76
N ALA A 55 6.44 32.95 7.47
CA ALA A 55 6.95 31.84 6.69
C ALA A 55 7.53 32.32 5.35
N THR A 56 8.77 31.91 5.10
CA THR A 56 9.57 32.23 3.93
C THR A 56 9.38 31.19 2.82
N LYS A 57 9.94 31.47 1.65
CA LYS A 57 9.97 30.49 0.55
C LYS A 57 10.77 29.24 0.92
N ASP A 58 11.78 29.38 1.77
CA ASP A 58 12.63 28.27 2.22
C ASP A 58 11.88 27.34 3.18
N ASP A 59 10.96 27.88 3.99
CA ASP A 59 10.07 27.09 4.85
C ASP A 59 9.13 26.18 4.03
N ILE A 60 8.70 26.66 2.86
CA ILE A 60 7.82 25.90 1.95
C ILE A 60 8.62 24.88 1.12
N ALA A 61 9.90 25.14 0.85
CA ALA A 61 10.75 24.28 0.02
C ALA A 61 10.98 22.88 0.61
N ASN A 62 10.87 22.74 1.94
CA ASN A 62 11.01 21.46 2.64
C ASN A 62 9.69 20.70 2.81
N MET A 63 8.56 21.23 2.32
CA MET A 63 7.29 20.52 2.33
C MET A 63 7.28 19.45 1.24
N ALA A 64 6.58 18.34 1.51
CA ALA A 64 6.40 17.27 0.54
C ALA A 64 5.84 17.83 -0.78
N THR A 65 6.57 17.58 -1.84
CA THR A 65 6.27 18.00 -3.20
C THR A 65 5.42 16.95 -3.91
N LYS A 66 4.89 17.28 -5.09
CA LYS A 66 4.19 16.28 -5.91
C LYS A 66 5.07 15.09 -6.27
N ASP A 67 6.38 15.31 -6.45
CA ASP A 67 7.34 14.27 -6.81
C ASP A 67 7.54 13.25 -5.68
N ASP A 68 7.43 13.68 -4.42
CA ASP A 68 7.51 12.79 -3.25
C ASP A 68 6.34 11.79 -3.19
N ILE A 69 5.21 12.12 -3.82
CA ILE A 69 3.97 11.32 -3.79
C ILE A 69 3.91 10.35 -4.98
N VAL A 70 4.71 10.55 -6.04
CA VAL A 70 4.68 9.72 -7.27
C VAL A 70 4.99 8.25 -6.99
N ASN A 71 5.80 7.96 -5.97
CA ASN A 71 6.18 6.59 -5.60
C ASN A 71 5.25 5.95 -4.55
N MET A 72 4.19 6.64 -4.14
CA MET A 72 3.22 6.07 -3.20
C MET A 72 2.21 5.18 -3.94
N ALA A 73 1.77 4.11 -3.26
CA ALA A 73 0.74 3.23 -3.79
C ALA A 73 -0.52 4.02 -4.17
N THR A 74 -1.01 3.77 -5.37
CA THR A 74 -2.19 4.41 -5.94
C THR A 74 -3.45 3.60 -5.65
N LYS A 75 -4.62 4.18 -5.98
CA LYS A 75 -5.89 3.46 -5.88
C LYS A 75 -5.92 2.26 -6.85
N GLU A 76 -5.35 2.39 -8.03
CA GLU A 76 -5.17 1.29 -8.98
C GLU A 76 -4.34 0.15 -8.40
N ASP A 77 -3.25 0.45 -7.69
CA ASP A 77 -2.42 -0.58 -7.05
C ASP A 77 -3.24 -1.39 -6.02
N ILE A 78 -4.05 -0.69 -5.23
CA ILE A 78 -4.95 -1.32 -4.25
C ILE A 78 -6.01 -2.18 -4.95
N ALA A 79 -6.60 -1.68 -6.05
CA ALA A 79 -7.60 -2.44 -6.81
C ALA A 79 -7.02 -3.72 -7.44
N ILE A 80 -5.78 -3.68 -7.93
CA ILE A 80 -5.07 -4.86 -8.44
C ILE A 80 -4.84 -5.88 -7.31
N ILE A 81 -4.47 -5.41 -6.12
CA ILE A 81 -4.29 -6.29 -4.97
C ILE A 81 -5.62 -6.92 -4.56
N ASP A 82 -6.70 -6.17 -4.52
CA ASP A 82 -8.04 -6.65 -4.19
C ASP A 82 -8.51 -7.76 -5.15
N ASP A 83 -8.36 -7.57 -6.46
CA ASP A 83 -8.65 -8.61 -7.47
C ASP A 83 -7.79 -9.86 -7.29
N LYS A 84 -6.51 -9.71 -6.93
CA LYS A 84 -5.65 -10.86 -6.62
C LYS A 84 -6.10 -11.59 -5.36
N VAL A 85 -6.47 -10.86 -4.31
CA VAL A 85 -6.95 -11.42 -3.03
C VAL A 85 -8.25 -12.19 -3.24
N THR A 86 -9.23 -11.62 -3.92
CA THR A 86 -10.51 -12.30 -4.20
C THR A 86 -10.33 -13.58 -5.04
N LYS A 87 -9.42 -13.58 -6.02
CA LYS A 87 -9.04 -14.79 -6.77
C LYS A 87 -8.39 -15.85 -5.88
N LEU A 88 -7.53 -15.44 -4.94
CA LEU A 88 -6.92 -16.36 -3.98
C LEU A 88 -7.95 -16.94 -3.02
N GLU A 89 -8.86 -16.14 -2.49
CA GLU A 89 -9.96 -16.59 -1.62
C GLU A 89 -10.80 -17.66 -2.31
N LYS A 90 -11.14 -17.48 -3.59
CA LYS A 90 -11.86 -18.48 -4.38
C LYS A 90 -11.08 -19.80 -4.49
N LYS A 91 -9.78 -19.73 -4.83
CA LYS A 91 -8.92 -20.92 -4.91
C LYS A 91 -8.78 -21.65 -3.57
N VAL A 92 -8.68 -20.91 -2.46
CA VAL A 92 -8.62 -21.47 -1.11
C VAL A 92 -9.91 -22.21 -0.77
N LYS A 93 -11.07 -21.66 -1.15
CA LYS A 93 -12.36 -22.32 -0.97
C LYS A 93 -12.45 -23.62 -1.78
N GLU A 94 -12.06 -23.58 -3.05
CA GLU A 94 -12.03 -24.78 -3.91
C GLU A 94 -11.10 -25.86 -3.34
N LEU A 95 -9.91 -25.48 -2.86
CA LEU A 95 -8.99 -26.40 -2.20
C LEU A 95 -9.61 -27.00 -0.93
N GLY A 96 -10.29 -26.17 -0.13
CA GLY A 96 -11.01 -26.61 1.07
C GLY A 96 -12.04 -27.71 0.79
N GLU A 97 -12.77 -27.62 -0.32
CA GLU A 97 -13.72 -28.67 -0.74
C GLU A 97 -12.99 -29.98 -1.07
N THR A 98 -11.88 -29.94 -1.81
CA THR A 98 -11.13 -31.17 -2.16
C THR A 98 -10.51 -31.86 -0.94
N VAL A 99 -10.13 -31.09 0.09
CA VAL A 99 -9.49 -31.62 1.30
C VAL A 99 -10.51 -32.29 2.23
N LYS A 100 -11.82 -32.04 2.10
CA LYS A 100 -12.86 -32.69 2.91
C LYS A 100 -12.85 -34.21 2.79
N ASP A 101 -12.49 -34.72 1.61
CA ASP A 101 -12.47 -36.16 1.33
C ASP A 101 -11.18 -36.84 1.80
N PHE A 102 -10.13 -36.06 2.12
CA PHE A 102 -8.82 -36.57 2.49
C PHE A 102 -8.83 -37.55 3.68
N PRO A 103 -9.62 -37.35 4.76
CA PRO A 103 -9.72 -38.31 5.85
C PRO A 103 -10.30 -39.67 5.41
N PHE A 104 -11.26 -39.67 4.48
CA PHE A 104 -11.84 -40.90 3.94
C PHE A 104 -10.85 -41.64 3.06
N VAL A 105 -10.15 -40.92 2.18
CA VAL A 105 -9.08 -41.49 1.35
C VAL A 105 -7.96 -42.07 2.23
N ARG A 106 -7.54 -41.35 3.26
CA ARG A 106 -6.53 -41.83 4.23
C ARG A 106 -6.99 -43.11 4.92
N ARG A 107 -8.25 -43.20 5.33
CA ARG A 107 -8.81 -44.43 5.93
C ARG A 107 -8.79 -45.59 4.95
N ALA A 108 -9.26 -45.37 3.72
CA ALA A 108 -9.27 -46.41 2.68
C ALA A 108 -7.86 -46.94 2.39
N VAL A 109 -6.85 -46.07 2.33
CA VAL A 109 -5.45 -46.47 2.13
C VAL A 109 -4.94 -47.33 3.29
N LEU A 110 -5.26 -46.98 4.54
CA LEU A 110 -4.89 -47.78 5.71
C LEU A 110 -5.54 -49.17 5.67
N GLU A 111 -6.85 -49.24 5.38
CA GLU A 111 -7.57 -50.50 5.25
C GLU A 111 -7.00 -51.38 4.12
N ILE A 112 -6.63 -50.78 2.99
CA ILE A 112 -5.95 -51.48 1.90
C ILE A 112 -4.62 -52.04 2.39
N GLY A 113 -3.81 -51.25 3.10
CA GLY A 113 -2.55 -51.70 3.68
C GLY A 113 -2.71 -52.92 4.58
N GLU A 114 -3.70 -52.92 5.47
CA GLU A 114 -4.00 -54.07 6.33
C GLU A 114 -4.49 -55.30 5.53
N ARG A 115 -5.27 -55.09 4.47
CA ARG A 115 -5.70 -56.19 3.59
C ARG A 115 -4.52 -56.78 2.83
N THR A 116 -3.59 -55.97 2.35
CA THR A 116 -2.36 -56.42 1.68
C THR A 116 -1.51 -57.26 2.63
N ALA A 117 -1.25 -56.79 3.85
CA ALA A 117 -0.48 -57.56 4.85
C ALA A 117 -1.12 -58.93 5.15
N ARG A 118 -2.46 -58.98 5.29
CA ARG A 118 -3.19 -60.25 5.47
C ARG A 118 -3.10 -61.17 4.24
N MET A 119 -3.07 -60.61 3.03
CA MET A 119 -2.91 -61.41 1.81
C MET A 119 -1.51 -62.00 1.71
N GLU A 120 -0.47 -61.23 2.05
CA GLU A 120 0.91 -61.71 2.09
C GLU A 120 1.07 -62.88 3.07
N GLU A 121 0.50 -62.79 4.28
CA GLU A 121 0.52 -63.90 5.25
C GLU A 121 -0.20 -65.16 4.70
N ARG A 122 -1.35 -64.97 4.04
CA ARG A 122 -2.10 -66.08 3.44
C ARG A 122 -1.34 -66.72 2.27
N LEU A 123 -0.68 -65.92 1.44
CA LEU A 123 0.14 -66.42 0.33
C LEU A 123 1.32 -67.25 0.86
N ALA A 124 2.01 -66.77 1.90
CA ALA A 124 3.09 -67.53 2.54
C ALA A 124 2.62 -68.90 3.04
N LYS A 125 1.44 -68.96 3.69
CA LYS A 125 0.84 -70.24 4.14
C LYS A 125 0.46 -71.15 2.98
N ILE A 126 0.00 -70.61 1.85
CA ILE A 126 -0.31 -71.40 0.66
C ILE A 126 0.97 -71.98 0.07
N GLU A 127 2.02 -71.17 -0.05
CA GLU A 127 3.33 -71.57 -0.57
C GLU A 127 4.00 -72.66 0.30
N GLU A 128 3.80 -72.61 1.62
CA GLU A 128 4.27 -73.65 2.54
C GLU A 128 3.54 -74.98 2.35
N ASN A 129 2.22 -74.95 2.15
CA ASN A 129 1.38 -76.15 2.12
C ASN A 129 1.24 -76.78 0.72
N MET A 130 1.62 -76.09 -0.34
CA MET A 130 1.51 -76.60 -1.71
C MET A 130 2.66 -77.54 -2.06
N ALA A 131 2.36 -78.62 -2.77
CA ALA A 131 3.37 -79.53 -3.30
C ALA A 131 4.29 -78.78 -4.27
N ARG A 132 5.61 -78.89 -4.05
CA ARG A 132 6.58 -78.24 -4.91
C ARG A 132 6.76 -79.04 -6.19
N LYS A 133 7.25 -78.37 -7.23
CA LYS A 133 7.51 -79.00 -8.53
C LYS A 133 8.52 -80.14 -8.39
N GLU A 134 9.45 -80.03 -7.45
CA GLU A 134 10.42 -81.05 -7.09
C GLU A 134 9.75 -82.28 -6.49
N ASP A 135 8.78 -82.10 -5.59
CA ASP A 135 8.05 -83.20 -4.95
C ASP A 135 7.29 -84.02 -6.00
N LEU A 136 6.61 -83.34 -6.94
CA LEU A 136 5.89 -84.00 -8.03
C LEU A 136 6.83 -84.78 -8.95
N LYS A 137 7.98 -84.21 -9.32
CA LYS A 137 9.00 -84.93 -10.11
C LYS A 137 9.52 -86.18 -9.41
N PHE A 138 9.68 -86.13 -8.09
CA PHE A 138 10.09 -87.29 -7.30
C PHE A 138 9.04 -88.41 -7.37
N TYR A 139 7.76 -88.07 -7.23
CA TYR A 139 6.68 -89.05 -7.36
C TYR A 139 6.57 -89.62 -8.79
N ASP A 140 6.69 -88.79 -9.83
CA ASP A 140 6.70 -89.24 -11.24
C ASP A 140 7.83 -90.25 -11.50
N TYR A 141 9.04 -89.98 -10.98
CA TYR A 141 10.16 -90.91 -11.09
C TYR A 141 9.87 -92.23 -10.38
N LYS A 142 9.34 -92.17 -9.15
CA LYS A 142 9.03 -93.38 -8.36
C LYS A 142 7.93 -94.22 -9.02
N ILE A 143 6.90 -93.58 -9.56
CA ILE A 143 5.84 -94.23 -10.35
C ILE A 143 6.45 -94.92 -11.57
N SER A 144 7.31 -94.21 -12.32
CA SER A 144 7.98 -94.78 -13.50
C SER A 144 8.83 -96.02 -13.18
N GLN A 145 9.48 -96.06 -12.02
CA GLN A 145 10.23 -97.25 -11.57
C GLN A 145 9.29 -98.40 -11.22
N LEU A 146 8.23 -98.14 -10.45
CA LEU A 146 7.23 -99.15 -10.09
C LEU A 146 6.52 -99.74 -11.32
N GLU A 147 6.22 -98.92 -12.32
CA GLU A 147 5.62 -99.37 -13.59
C GLU A 147 6.54 -100.35 -14.34
N ARG A 148 7.85 -100.10 -14.35
CA ARG A 148 8.83 -101.02 -14.95
C ARG A 148 8.90 -102.34 -14.20
N GLU A 149 8.98 -102.31 -12.87
CA GLU A 149 9.00 -103.53 -12.04
C GLU A 149 7.73 -104.37 -12.22
N LEU A 150 6.56 -103.71 -12.28
CA LEU A 150 5.29 -104.38 -12.53
C LEU A 150 5.26 -105.03 -13.93
N PHE A 151 5.82 -104.36 -14.94
CA PHE A 151 5.92 -104.89 -16.31
C PHE A 151 6.78 -106.15 -16.34
N GLU A 152 7.96 -106.15 -15.70
CA GLU A 152 8.84 -107.31 -15.61
C GLU A 152 8.19 -108.49 -14.88
N LEU A 153 7.46 -108.23 -13.78
CA LEU A 153 6.74 -109.27 -13.04
C LEU A 153 5.60 -109.90 -13.84
N LYS A 154 4.91 -109.14 -14.70
CA LYS A 154 3.81 -109.65 -15.53
C LYS A 154 4.27 -110.46 -16.75
N HIS A 155 5.55 -110.34 -17.14
CA HIS A 155 6.12 -111.01 -18.31
C HIS A 155 7.15 -112.10 -17.94
N ARG A 156 7.19 -112.50 -16.67
CA ARG A 156 7.81 -113.75 -16.21
C ARG A 156 6.78 -114.88 -16.24
#